data_AF-A0A1G3BQI8-F1
#
_entry.id   AF-A0A1G3BQI8-F1
#
_cell.length_a   1.000
_cell.length_b   1.000
_cell.length_c   1.000
_cell.angle_alpha   90.00
_cell.angle_beta   90.00
_cell.angle_gamma   90.00
#
_symmetry.space_group_name_H-M   'P 1'
#
loop_
_entity.id
_entity.type
_entity.pdbx_description
1 polymer ?
#
loop_
_entity_poly.entity_id
_entity_poly.type
_entity_poly.pdbx_seq_one_letter_code
_entity_poly.pdbx_strand_id
1 'polypeptide(L)'
;MDNETIVTLVKNNFPEAITGSEIFRNELTIIVKKEYITEIAGFMKENKELDFNFLSDLCGVDRVGTDGVFEVVYHLYSIYKNHRVRLKSPIASNDPCISTVTGIWNTANWHER
;
A
#
# COMPACT_ATOMS: atom_id res chain seq x y z
N MET A 1 -1.76 -4.70 16.49
CA MET A 1 -2.53 -3.43 16.50
C MET A 1 -3.84 -3.69 15.78
N ASP A 2 -4.93 -3.01 16.14
CA ASP A 2 -6.20 -3.11 15.43
C ASP A 2 -6.16 -2.32 14.11
N ASN A 3 -6.99 -2.75 13.16
CA ASN A 3 -7.02 -2.15 11.82
C ASN A 3 -7.41 -0.66 11.85
N GLU A 4 -8.28 -0.24 12.77
CA GLU A 4 -8.74 1.16 12.88
C GLU A 4 -7.63 2.09 13.35
N THR A 5 -6.82 1.65 14.32
CA THR A 5 -5.62 2.39 14.75
C THR A 5 -4.62 2.54 13.61
N ILE A 6 -4.38 1.49 12.81
CA ILE A 6 -3.46 1.56 11.65
C ILE A 6 -3.97 2.62 10.66
N VAL A 7 -5.25 2.60 10.31
CA VAL A 7 -5.82 3.61 9.40
C VAL A 7 -5.67 5.01 9.96
N THR A 8 -5.98 5.20 11.24
CA THR A 8 -5.92 6.50 11.90
C THR A 8 -4.49 7.04 11.92
N LEU A 9 -3.52 6.19 12.22
CA LEU A 9 -2.11 6.57 12.25
C LEU A 9 -1.63 7.03 10.86
N VAL A 10 -1.96 6.29 9.80
CA VAL A 10 -1.58 6.67 8.43
C VAL A 10 -2.31 7.94 8.00
N LYS A 11 -3.61 8.09 8.31
CA LYS A 11 -4.39 9.32 8.02
C LYS A 11 -3.83 10.56 8.70
N ASN A 12 -3.37 10.45 9.94
CA ASN A 12 -2.81 11.59 10.66
C ASN A 12 -1.47 12.06 10.08
N ASN A 13 -0.66 11.13 9.53
CA ASN A 13 0.63 11.47 8.92
C ASN A 13 0.49 11.88 7.44
N PHE A 14 -0.50 11.33 6.72
CA PHE A 14 -0.71 11.56 5.28
C PHE A 14 -2.18 11.83 4.94
N PRO A 15 -2.78 12.94 5.43
CA PRO A 15 -4.20 13.22 5.26
C PRO A 15 -4.60 13.39 3.79
N GLU A 16 -3.72 13.95 2.96
CA GLU A 16 -3.99 14.21 1.54
C GLU A 16 -3.75 13.00 0.63
N ALA A 17 -3.07 11.97 1.14
CA ALA A 17 -2.67 10.82 0.35
C ALA A 17 -3.72 9.71 0.32
N ILE A 18 -4.53 9.58 1.37
CA ILE A 18 -5.55 8.53 1.48
C ILE A 18 -6.83 8.95 0.78
N THR A 19 -7.24 8.19 -0.23
CA THR A 19 -8.51 8.40 -0.94
C THR A 19 -9.62 7.50 -0.41
N GLY A 20 -9.28 6.41 0.29
CA GLY A 20 -10.25 5.50 0.88
C GLY A 20 -9.62 4.46 1.79
N SER A 21 -10.45 3.80 2.59
CA SER A 21 -10.05 2.66 3.42
C SER A 21 -11.22 1.72 3.57
N GLU A 22 -10.98 0.42 3.46
CA GLU A 22 -11.99 -0.63 3.59
C GLU A 22 -11.46 -1.73 4.51
N ILE A 23 -12.35 -2.26 5.37
CA ILE A 23 -12.07 -3.45 6.17
C ILE A 23 -13.07 -4.51 5.74
N PHE A 24 -12.56 -5.62 5.21
CA PHE A 24 -13.37 -6.77 4.82
C PHE A 24 -12.78 -8.04 5.43
N ARG A 25 -13.59 -8.78 6.19
CA ARG A 25 -13.17 -10.04 6.87
C ARG A 25 -11.86 -9.87 7.67
N ASN A 26 -11.77 -8.77 8.42
CA ASN A 26 -10.59 -8.39 9.22
C ASN A 26 -9.31 -8.12 8.41
N GLU A 27 -9.42 -7.89 7.10
CA GLU A 27 -8.31 -7.45 6.27
C GLU A 27 -8.48 -5.98 5.91
N LEU A 28 -7.50 -5.18 6.30
CA LEU A 28 -7.47 -3.76 5.99
C LEU A 28 -6.92 -3.53 4.59
N THR A 29 -7.63 -2.71 3.81
CA THR A 29 -7.17 -2.15 2.55
C THR A 29 -7.19 -0.63 2.64
N ILE A 30 -6.06 0.02 2.33
CA ILE A 30 -5.94 1.47 2.28
C ILE A 30 -5.69 1.86 0.82
N ILE A 31 -6.50 2.80 0.31
CA ILE A 31 -6.37 3.32 -1.04
C ILE A 31 -5.59 4.64 -0.95
N VAL A 32 -4.47 4.70 -1.66
CA VAL A 32 -3.51 5.80 -1.61
C VAL A 32 -3.20 6.35 -3.00
N LYS A 33 -3.01 7.67 -3.06
CA LYS A 33 -2.53 8.37 -4.26
C LYS A 33 -1.12 7.89 -4.65
N LYS A 34 -0.88 7.71 -5.94
CA LYS A 34 0.38 7.14 -6.47
C LYS A 34 1.60 8.02 -6.15
N GLU A 35 1.38 9.32 -5.99
CA GLU A 35 2.41 10.33 -5.71
C GLU A 35 3.04 10.16 -4.32
N TYR A 36 2.35 9.52 -3.38
CA TYR A 36 2.80 9.36 -1.98
C TYR A 36 3.26 7.93 -1.66
N ILE A 37 3.34 7.05 -2.66
CA ILE A 37 3.55 5.63 -2.42
C ILE A 37 4.88 5.35 -1.71
N THR A 38 5.94 6.06 -2.10
CA THR A 38 7.29 5.86 -1.56
C THR A 38 7.37 6.40 -0.13
N GLU A 39 6.79 7.57 0.16
CA GLU A 39 6.74 8.13 1.51
C GLU A 39 5.91 7.26 2.46
N ILE A 40 4.73 6.79 2.02
CA ILE A 40 3.88 5.92 2.83
C ILE A 40 4.55 4.57 3.07
N ALA A 41 5.15 3.98 2.03
CA ALA A 41 5.87 2.71 2.16
C ALA A 41 7.05 2.83 3.15
N GLY A 42 7.82 3.93 3.07
CA GLY A 42 8.92 4.21 3.99
C GLY A 42 8.40 4.33 5.42
N PHE A 43 7.37 5.15 5.63
CA PHE A 43 6.73 5.30 6.94
C PHE A 43 6.18 3.97 7.48
N MET A 44 5.52 3.17 6.66
CA MET A 44 4.96 1.87 7.07
C MET A 44 6.04 0.88 7.51
N LYS A 45 7.21 0.92 6.89
CA LYS A 45 8.36 0.10 7.27
C LYS A 45 9.09 0.63 8.51
N GLU A 46 9.36 1.93 8.56
CA GLU A 46 10.22 2.55 9.60
C GLU A 46 9.49 2.84 10.91
N ASN A 47 8.18 3.08 10.86
CA ASN A 47 7.40 3.36 12.06
C ASN A 47 7.39 2.12 12.97
N LYS A 48 8.00 2.24 14.15
CA LYS A 48 8.11 1.15 15.14
C LYS A 48 6.77 0.58 15.60
N GLU A 49 5.68 1.32 15.47
CA GLU A 49 4.33 0.84 15.79
C GLU A 49 3.73 -0.03 14.69
N LEU A 50 4.10 0.22 13.43
CA LEU A 50 3.62 -0.50 12.25
C LEU A 50 4.55 -1.65 11.83
N ASP A 51 5.85 -1.36 11.68
CA ASP A 51 6.92 -2.33 11.41
C ASP A 51 6.57 -3.34 10.29
N PHE A 52 6.09 -2.83 9.15
CA PHE A 52 5.81 -3.64 7.96
C PHE A 52 7.11 -4.05 7.28
N ASN A 53 7.82 -4.97 7.91
CA ASN A 53 9.15 -5.42 7.52
C ASN A 53 9.16 -6.42 6.34
N PHE A 54 7.99 -6.90 5.92
CA PHE A 54 7.85 -7.88 4.85
C PHE A 54 6.84 -7.42 3.79
N LEU A 55 7.32 -7.24 2.56
CA LEU A 55 6.48 -7.12 1.36
C LEU A 55 6.22 -8.54 0.84
N SER A 56 5.02 -9.04 1.10
CA SER A 56 4.60 -10.40 0.77
C SER A 56 4.32 -10.59 -0.71
N ASP A 57 3.73 -9.57 -1.34
CA ASP A 57 3.37 -9.59 -2.76
C ASP A 57 3.19 -8.15 -3.27
N LEU A 58 3.42 -7.96 -4.57
CA LEU A 58 3.12 -6.74 -5.29
C LEU A 58 2.63 -7.11 -6.69
N CYS A 59 1.43 -6.68 -7.04
CA CYS A 59 0.80 -7.03 -8.31
C CYS A 59 -0.02 -5.86 -8.90
N GLY A 60 -0.19 -5.90 -10.23
CA GLY A 60 -1.11 -5.03 -10.95
C GLY A 60 -2.46 -5.71 -11.18
N VAL A 61 -3.55 -4.96 -11.06
CA VAL A 61 -4.91 -5.43 -11.31
C VAL A 61 -5.56 -4.54 -12.36
N ASP A 62 -6.11 -5.18 -13.39
CA ASP A 62 -6.99 -4.56 -14.37
C ASP A 62 -8.42 -5.06 -14.13
N ARG A 63 -9.36 -4.15 -13.88
CA ARG A 63 -10.75 -4.47 -13.56
C ARG A 63 -11.67 -4.05 -14.69
N VAL A 64 -12.50 -4.98 -15.14
CA VAL A 64 -13.58 -4.70 -16.08
C VAL A 64 -14.55 -3.68 -15.47
N GLY A 65 -14.83 -2.60 -16.19
CA GLY A 65 -15.74 -1.54 -15.75
C GLY A 65 -15.07 -0.36 -15.03
N THR A 66 -13.74 -0.40 -14.84
CA THR A 66 -12.94 0.78 -14.46
C THR A 66 -12.09 1.22 -15.63
N ASP A 67 -12.74 1.49 -16.77
CA ASP A 67 -12.05 1.82 -18.01
C ASP A 67 -11.07 2.97 -17.78
N GLY A 68 -9.82 2.71 -18.14
CA GLY A 68 -8.76 3.69 -18.05
C GLY A 68 -8.02 3.75 -16.72
N VAL A 69 -8.25 2.82 -15.78
CA VAL A 69 -7.57 2.77 -14.48
C VAL A 69 -7.02 1.36 -14.21
N PHE A 70 -5.71 1.27 -13.91
CA PHE A 70 -5.11 0.09 -13.30
C PHE A 70 -4.98 0.29 -11.79
N GLU A 71 -4.92 -0.79 -11.02
CA GLU A 71 -4.61 -0.73 -9.59
C GLU A 71 -3.30 -1.46 -9.30
N VAL A 72 -2.36 -0.79 -8.64
CA VAL A 72 -1.17 -1.44 -8.08
C VAL A 72 -1.46 -1.81 -6.63
N VAL A 73 -1.29 -3.08 -6.29
CA VAL A 73 -1.64 -3.63 -4.98
C VAL A 73 -0.39 -4.15 -4.28
N TYR A 74 -0.11 -3.61 -3.09
CA TYR A 74 0.98 -4.03 -2.23
C TYR A 74 0.41 -4.81 -1.06
N HIS A 75 0.91 -6.02 -0.84
CA HIS A 75 0.57 -6.85 0.31
C HIS A 75 1.68 -6.76 1.34
N LEU A 76 1.42 -6.05 2.43
CA LEU A 76 2.39 -5.81 3.49
C LEU A 76 2.07 -6.63 4.72
N TYR A 77 3.12 -7.12 5.36
CA TYR A 77 3.03 -7.91 6.57
C TYR A 77 4.10 -7.46 7.57
N SER A 78 3.70 -7.35 8.83
CA SER A 78 4.65 -7.20 9.94
C SER A 78 4.84 -8.57 10.57
N ILE A 79 6.02 -9.16 10.36
CA ILE A 79 6.36 -10.47 10.93
C ILE A 79 6.35 -10.41 12.46
N TYR A 80 6.89 -9.34 13.04
CA TYR A 80 7.03 -9.23 14.50
C TYR A 80 5.71 -8.89 15.20
N LYS A 81 4.84 -8.10 14.56
CA LYS A 81 3.56 -7.68 15.14
C LYS A 81 2.37 -8.52 14.70
N ASN A 82 2.57 -9.42 13.74
CA ASN A 82 1.56 -10.32 13.20
C ASN A 82 0.29 -9.59 12.71
N HIS A 83 0.47 -8.52 11.95
CA HIS A 83 -0.62 -7.82 11.27
C HIS A 83 -0.31 -7.59 9.80
N ARG A 84 -1.36 -7.42 8.99
CA ARG A 84 -1.28 -7.30 7.53
C ARG A 84 -2.11 -6.12 7.05
N VAL A 85 -1.64 -5.48 5.99
CA VAL A 85 -2.38 -4.42 5.30
C VAL A 85 -2.19 -4.56 3.80
N ARG A 86 -3.24 -4.26 3.04
CA ARG A 86 -3.12 -4.00 1.60
C ARG A 86 -3.06 -2.51 1.35
N LEU A 87 -2.06 -2.06 0.61
CA LEU A 87 -2.10 -0.75 -0.03
C LEU A 87 -2.56 -0.92 -1.47
N LYS A 88 -3.48 -0.07 -1.91
CA LYS A 88 -3.89 0.01 -3.31
C LYS A 88 -3.62 1.40 -3.84
N SER A 89 -3.03 1.49 -5.01
CA SER A 89 -2.85 2.74 -5.70
C SER A 89 -3.46 2.68 -7.10
N PRO A 90 -4.59 3.38 -7.34
CA PRO A 90 -5.13 3.50 -8.67
C PRO A 90 -4.19 4.39 -9.52
N ILE A 91 -3.86 3.92 -10.72
CA ILE A 91 -3.03 4.62 -11.70
C ILE A 91 -3.81 4.77 -13.01
N ALA A 92 -3.65 5.91 -13.67
CA ALA A 92 -4.29 6.14 -14.95
C ALA A 92 -3.60 5.30 -16.04
N SER A 93 -4.39 4.63 -16.88
CA SER A 93 -3.89 3.79 -17.96
C SER A 93 -3.11 4.53 -19.06
N ASN A 94 -3.31 5.84 -19.19
CA ASN A 94 -2.59 6.68 -20.14
C ASN A 94 -1.18 7.06 -19.66
N ASP A 95 -0.92 6.97 -18.35
CA ASP A 95 0.36 7.16 -17.70
C ASP A 95 0.51 6.12 -16.57
N PRO A 96 0.71 4.83 -16.92
CA PRO A 96 0.70 3.72 -15.97
C PRO A 96 2.05 3.61 -15.23
N CYS A 97 2.53 4.73 -14.72
CA CYS A 97 3.80 4.84 -13.99
C CYS A 97 3.54 5.18 -12.51
N ILE A 98 4.33 4.54 -11.64
CA ILE A 98 4.34 4.73 -10.20
C ILE A 98 5.78 4.60 -9.69
N SER A 99 6.13 5.31 -8.61
CA SER A 99 7.47 5.26 -8.02
C SER A 99 7.77 3.87 -7.45
N THR A 100 8.99 3.39 -7.68
CA THR A 100 9.48 2.10 -7.16
C THR A 100 9.56 2.11 -5.62
N VAL A 101 9.37 0.94 -5.02
CA VAL A 101 9.60 0.70 -3.59
C VAL A 101 10.78 -0.24 -3.34
N THR A 102 11.63 -0.50 -4.34
CA THR A 102 12.83 -1.36 -4.20
C THR A 102 13.81 -0.85 -3.15
N GLY A 103 13.91 0.47 -2.97
CA GLY A 103 14.73 1.09 -1.93
C GLY A 103 14.20 0.86 -0.51
N ILE A 104 12.96 0.41 -0.38
CA ILE A 104 12.26 0.15 0.88
C ILE A 104 12.25 -1.35 1.13
N TRP A 105 11.73 -2.15 0.20
CA TRP A 105 11.81 -3.61 0.26
C TRP A 105 12.54 -4.15 -0.97
N ASN A 106 13.69 -4.79 -0.74
CA ASN A 106 14.49 -5.37 -1.82
C ASN A 106 13.72 -6.43 -2.64
N THR A 107 12.73 -7.10 -2.04
CA THR A 107 11.87 -8.07 -2.72
C THR A 107 11.04 -7.44 -3.84
N ALA A 108 10.74 -6.14 -3.76
CA ALA A 108 9.96 -5.43 -4.77
C ALA A 108 10.61 -5.46 -6.16
N ASN A 109 11.93 -5.60 -6.26
CA ASN A 109 12.64 -5.65 -7.54
C ASN A 109 12.10 -6.76 -8.46
N TRP A 110 11.82 -7.93 -7.90
CA TRP A 110 11.27 -9.03 -8.68
C TRP A 110 9.78 -8.88 -8.94
N HIS A 111 9.02 -8.30 -8.00
CA HIS A 111 7.58 -8.11 -8.17
C HIS A 111 7.22 -6.97 -9.14
N GLU A 112 8.07 -5.96 -9.28
CA GLU A 112 7.87 -4.83 -10.20
C GLU A 112 8.17 -5.17 -11.67
N ARG A 113 8.72 -6.36 -11.96
CA ARG A 113 9.20 -6.78 -13.29
C ARG A 113 8.31 -7.84 -13.94
#